data_AF-A0A0W8FXN4-F1
#
_entry.id   AF-A0A0W8FXN4-F1
#
_cell.length_a   1.000
_cell.length_b   1.000
_cell.length_c   1.000
_cell.angle_alpha   90.00
_cell.angle_beta   90.00
_cell.angle_gamma   90.00
#
_symmetry.space_group_name_H-M   'P 1'
#
loop_
_entity.id
_entity.type
_entity.pdbx_description
1 polymer ?
#
loop_
_entity_poly.entity_id
_entity_poly.type
_entity_poly.pdbx_seq_one_letter_code
_entity_poly.pdbx_strand_id
1 'polypeptide(L)' 'MRLYLDTSVIGGYYDEEFALETRKLFDEIFELKHNLVLSEVTLP' A
#
# COMPACT_ATOMS: atom_id res chain seq x y z
N MET A 1 -9.75 1.34 10.59
CA MET A 1 -8.49 0.60 10.81
C MET A 1 -7.32 1.49 10.38
N ARG A 2 -6.17 1.44 11.06
CA ARG A 2 -4.96 2.19 10.65
C ARG A 2 -4.01 1.23 9.95
N LEU A 3 -3.58 1.58 8.74
CA LEU A 3 -2.62 0.81 7.94
C LEU A 3 -1.31 1.57 7.83
N TYR A 4 -0.22 0.90 8.21
CA TYR A 4 1.14 1.35 7.99
C TYR A 4 1.70 0.56 6.81
N LEU A 5 2.14 1.26 5.78
CA LEU A 5 2.70 0.63 4.58
C LEU A 5 4.22 0.73 4.59
N ASP A 6 4.86 -0.40 4.32
CA ASP A 6 6.29 -0.46 4.01
C ASP A 6 6.53 -0.20 2.51
N THR A 7 7.76 0.20 2.15
CA THR A 7 8.19 0.44 0.77
C THR A 7 8.02 -0.81 -0.11
N SER A 8 8.21 -2.01 0.44
CA SER A 8 8.00 -3.28 -0.26
C SER A 8 6.57 -3.48 -0.75
N VAL A 9 5.57 -3.00 0.00
CA VAL A 9 4.15 -3.08 -0.38
C VAL A 9 3.85 -2.15 -1.56
N ILE A 10 4.49 -0.99 -1.61
CA ILE A 10 4.41 -0.06 -2.75
C ILE A 10 5.10 -0.69 -3.96
N GLY A 11 6.28 -1.30 -3.77
CA GLY A 11 7.00 -2.01 -4.83
C GLY A 11 6.17 -3.15 -5.43
N GLY A 12 5.51 -3.94 -4.58
CA GLY A 12 4.66 -5.05 -4.98
C GLY A 12 3.47 -4.65 -5.86
N TYR A 13 3.03 -3.38 -5.83
CA TYR A 13 2.02 -2.87 -6.77
C TYR A 13 2.47 -2.95 -8.24
N TYR A 14 3.78 -2.78 -8.45
CA TYR A 14 4.43 -2.77 -9.77
C TYR A 14 5.09 -4.10 -10.14
N ASP A 15 5.30 -4.99 -9.16
CA ASP A 15 5.83 -6.34 -9.37
C ASP A 15 4.71 -7.32 -9.72
N GLU A 16 4.83 -8.05 -10.84
CA GLU A 16 3.81 -9.02 -11.27
C GLU A 16 3.59 -10.14 -10.25
N GLU A 17 4.61 -10.54 -9.49
CA GLU A 17 4.50 -11.59 -8.47
C GLU A 17 3.50 -11.20 -7.37
N PHE A 18 3.43 -9.91 -7.03
CA PHE A 18 2.67 -9.38 -5.90
C PHE A 18 1.52 -8.45 -6.31
N ALA A 19 1.32 -8.25 -7.62
CA ALA A 19 0.40 -7.25 -8.15
C ALA A 19 -1.06 -7.53 -7.73
N LEU A 20 -1.48 -8.79 -7.62
CA LEU A 20 -2.87 -9.12 -7.35
C LEU A 20 -3.29 -8.68 -5.93
N GLU A 21 -2.48 -9.03 -4.93
CA GLU A 21 -2.74 -8.75 -3.52
C GLU A 21 -2.57 -7.26 -3.23
N THR A 22 -1.49 -6.67 -3.73
CA THR A 22 -1.19 -5.25 -3.49
C THR A 22 -2.20 -4.34 -4.19
N ARG A 23 -2.59 -4.59 -5.44
CA ARG A 23 -3.59 -3.76 -6.12
C ARG A 23 -4.95 -3.79 -5.43
N LYS A 24 -5.40 -4.96 -4.95
CA LYS A 24 -6.64 -5.06 -4.15
C LYS A 24 -6.57 -4.21 -2.89
N LEU A 25 -5.44 -4.23 -2.18
CA LEU A 25 -5.24 -3.38 -1.00
C LEU A 25 -5.29 -1.89 -1.37
N PHE A 26 -4.66 -1.50 -2.48
CA PHE A 26 -4.69 -0.13 -2.97
C PHE A 26 -6.10 0.31 -3.43
N ASP A 27 -6.89 -0.56 -4.06
CA ASP A 27 -8.29 -0.28 -4.39
C ASP A 27 -9.11 0.03 -3.12
N GLU A 28 -8.95 -0.76 -2.05
CA GLU A 28 -9.61 -0.48 -0.77
C GLU A 28 -9.12 0.84 -0.11
N ILE A 29 -7.84 1.16 -0.24
CA ILE A 29 -7.26 2.42 0.23
C ILE A 29 -7.88 3.60 -0.53
N PHE A 30 -8.00 3.52 -1.86
CA PHE A 30 -8.59 4.56 -2.70
C PHE A 30 -10.09 4.73 -2.46
N GLU A 31 -10.78 3.67 -2.04
CA GLU A 31 -12.18 3.72 -1.58
C GLU A 31 -12.35 4.34 -0.18
N LEU A 32 -11.28 4.88 0.42
CA LEU A 32 -11.26 5.49 1.76
C LEU A 32 -11.73 4.53 2.88
N LYS A 33 -11.61 3.22 2.66
CA LYS A 33 -11.92 2.21 3.69
C LYS A 33 -10.91 2.19 4.83
N HIS A 34 -9.74 2.81 4.62
CA HIS A 34 -8.61 2.80 5.54
C HIS A 34 -8.02 4.20 5.73
N ASN A 35 -7.58 4.50 6.97
CA ASN A 35 -6.77 5.69 7.23
C ASN A 35 -5.30 5.33 7.01
N LEU A 36 -4.74 5.84 5.91
CA LEU A 36 -3.36 5.58 5.50
C LEU A 36 -2.37 6.41 6.31
N VAL A 37 -1.33 5.77 6.83
CA VAL A 37 -0.22 6.45 7.49
C VAL A 37 1.08 6.00 6.84
N LEU A 38 1.75 6.93 6.16
CA LEU A 38 3.09 6.73 5.61
C LEU A 38 4.11 7.25 6.63
N SER A 39 5.14 6.46 6.91
CA SER A 39 6.23 6.91 7.78
C SER A 39 7.16 7.86 7.01
N GLU A 40 7.76 8.82 7.71
CA GLU A 40 8.75 9.72 7.13
C GLU A 40 9.94 8.96 6.53
N VAL A 41 10.30 7.80 7.10
CA VAL A 41 11.38 6.94 6.61
C VAL A 41 11.04 6.26 5.28
N THR A 42 9.76 6.23 4.92
CA THR A 42 9.23 5.60 3.69
C THR A 42 9.24 6.58 2.51
N LEU A 43 9.34 7.89 2.76
CA LEU A 43 9.37 8.95 1.74
C LEU A 43 10.82 9.42 1.57
N PRO A 44 11.52 9.08 0.46
CA PRO A 44 12.86 9.58 0.18
C PRO A 44 12.90 11.08 -0.14
#